data_AF-A0A4Y8XWZ3-F1
#
_entry.id   AF-A0A4Y8XWZ3-F1
#
_cell.length_a   1.000
_cell.length_b   1.000
_cell.length_c   1.000
_cell.angle_alpha   90.00
_cell.angle_beta   90.00
_cell.angle_gamma   90.00
#
_symmetry.space_group_name_H-M   'P 1'
#
loop_
_entity.id
_entity.type
_entity.pdbx_description
1 polymer ?
#
loop_
_entity_poly.entity_id
_entity_poly.type
_entity_poly.pdbx_seq_one_letter_code
_entity_poly.pdbx_strand_id
1 'polypeptide(L)'
;MPRTPDPIEDDLGSLPAPPPPVFHVEQALLGALLLEPHRAAGLTGITAEAFSTAAHAALFTAIRSLPAPDPAEHAKNTTWLNQVLTAAGEQTRGLSVAYLHRMVQLCPQPQHAPAYGRIIEAEHARRLVRAAAHRLIHTALDTSLPHRVATTLAEAGALTTVVDDIANRFPPHPGSPPRTPATPDLAYDEEAAGEEQVLLASATDRPASVERMRWLTPGDFIHPLHAGLWQCLTTMARRGTPIDPVTLRWEAQHHGLLTHEVQPAGPLGFLREPSGCDPEYWGERILQRSLLTTAHHTGRHIETLTHDPVTTTYQLVVGARRALASLNAVRTRWHYATTPTSANRPARTRAERAPAVPRAGPPPTTAPPAVRTPR
;
A
#
# COMPACT_ATOMS: atom_id res chain seq x y z
N MET A 1 -1.00 -29.55 -56.22
CA MET A 1 -1.65 -28.24 -56.01
C MET A 1 -0.96 -27.57 -54.83
N PRO A 2 -0.04 -26.62 -55.07
CA PRO A 2 0.59 -25.87 -53.98
C PRO A 2 -0.42 -24.88 -53.42
N ARG A 3 -0.63 -24.89 -52.09
CA ARG A 3 -1.43 -23.89 -51.38
C ARG A 3 -0.68 -22.56 -51.46
N THR A 4 -1.27 -21.59 -52.13
CA THR A 4 -0.98 -20.17 -51.95
C THR A 4 -1.13 -19.82 -50.46
N PRO A 5 -0.13 -19.22 -49.80
CA PRO A 5 -0.35 -18.63 -48.49
C PRO A 5 -1.23 -17.40 -48.65
N ASP A 6 -2.26 -17.30 -47.81
CA ASP A 6 -3.15 -16.14 -47.70
C ASP A 6 -2.36 -14.84 -47.53
N PRO A 7 -2.85 -13.73 -48.09
CA PRO A 7 -2.20 -12.44 -47.94
C PRO A 7 -2.20 -12.07 -46.47
N ILE A 8 -1.02 -11.65 -46.01
CA ILE A 8 -0.76 -10.99 -44.74
C ILE A 8 -1.89 -9.95 -44.54
N GLU A 9 -2.79 -10.22 -43.60
CA GLU A 9 -3.68 -9.20 -43.07
C GLU A 9 -2.78 -8.13 -42.49
N ASP A 10 -2.68 -7.06 -43.26
CA ASP A 10 -2.03 -5.81 -42.95
C ASP A 10 -2.56 -5.34 -41.58
N ASP A 11 -1.70 -5.32 -40.57
CA ASP A 11 -1.93 -4.84 -39.20
C ASP A 11 -2.08 -3.29 -39.19
N LEU A 12 -2.94 -2.80 -40.08
CA LEU A 12 -3.38 -1.41 -40.22
C LEU A 12 -4.46 -1.12 -39.18
N GLY A 13 -4.11 -1.14 -37.89
CA GLY A 13 -5.12 -0.99 -36.84
C GLY A 13 -4.71 -0.42 -35.49
N SER A 14 -3.45 -0.52 -35.07
CA SER A 14 -3.03 0.06 -33.79
C SER A 14 -2.62 1.51 -33.95
N LEU A 15 -3.60 2.39 -34.23
CA LEU A 15 -3.42 3.82 -33.99
C LEU A 15 -2.97 3.99 -32.53
N PRO A 16 -1.90 4.76 -32.26
CA PRO A 16 -1.45 4.97 -30.89
C PRO A 16 -2.62 5.51 -30.07
N ALA A 17 -2.83 4.92 -28.89
CA ALA A 17 -3.90 5.34 -27.98
C ALA A 17 -3.84 6.86 -27.78
N PRO A 18 -5.00 7.56 -27.79
CA PRO A 18 -5.01 9.00 -27.62
C PRO A 18 -4.29 9.38 -26.32
N PRO A 19 -3.55 10.51 -26.32
CA PRO A 19 -2.80 10.91 -25.15
C PRO A 19 -3.73 11.11 -23.95
N PRO A 20 -3.27 10.80 -22.73
CA PRO A 20 -4.10 10.94 -21.53
C PRO A 20 -4.48 12.42 -21.32
N PRO A 21 -5.62 12.72 -20.68
CA PRO A 21 -6.08 14.11 -20.50
C PRO A 21 -5.04 15.04 -19.85
N VAL A 22 -4.21 14.51 -18.95
CA VAL A 22 -3.11 15.26 -18.31
C VAL A 22 -2.13 15.86 -19.32
N PHE A 23 -1.90 15.20 -20.46
CA PHE A 23 -0.98 15.67 -21.49
C PHE A 23 -1.44 17.01 -22.07
N HIS A 24 -2.74 17.16 -22.29
CA HIS A 24 -3.33 18.42 -22.75
C HIS A 24 -3.25 19.51 -21.68
N VAL A 25 -3.36 19.13 -20.40
CA VAL A 25 -3.20 20.05 -19.28
C VAL A 25 -1.76 20.54 -19.16
N GLU A 26 -0.76 19.68 -19.39
CA GLU A 26 0.65 20.08 -19.47
C GLU A 26 0.88 21.09 -20.59
N GLN A 27 0.31 20.85 -21.78
CA GLN A 27 0.37 21.79 -22.90
C GLN A 27 -0.29 23.14 -22.56
N ALA A 28 -1.47 23.11 -21.93
CA ALA A 28 -2.18 24.32 -21.53
C ALA A 28 -1.41 25.10 -20.45
N LEU A 29 -0.80 24.42 -19.47
CA LEU A 29 0.04 25.06 -18.46
C LEU A 29 1.27 25.73 -19.09
N LEU A 30 2.00 25.00 -19.94
CA LEU A 30 3.20 25.54 -20.59
C LEU A 30 2.83 26.72 -21.49
N GLY A 31 1.74 26.61 -22.27
CA GLY A 31 1.20 27.72 -23.05
C GLY A 31 0.82 28.94 -22.19
N ALA A 32 0.17 28.72 -21.04
CA ALA A 32 -0.16 29.78 -20.09
C ALA A 32 1.09 30.51 -19.56
N LEU A 33 2.14 29.76 -19.26
CA LEU A 33 3.40 30.32 -18.75
C LEU A 33 4.24 31.00 -19.82
N LEU A 34 4.14 30.55 -21.08
CA LEU A 34 4.74 31.25 -22.22
C LEU A 34 4.01 32.56 -22.53
N LEU A 35 2.69 32.62 -22.32
CA LEU A 35 1.88 33.83 -22.49
C LEU A 35 2.06 34.83 -21.35
N GLU A 36 1.99 34.35 -20.10
CA GLU A 36 2.03 35.17 -18.90
C GLU A 36 3.12 34.66 -17.92
N PRO A 37 4.42 34.91 -18.19
CA PRO A 37 5.53 34.31 -17.44
C PRO A 37 5.54 34.61 -15.94
N HIS A 38 5.02 35.78 -15.55
CA HIS A 38 4.92 36.20 -14.14
C HIS A 38 4.05 35.24 -13.29
N ARG A 39 3.09 34.52 -13.91
CA ARG A 39 2.26 33.53 -13.22
C ARG A 39 3.04 32.33 -12.72
N ALA A 40 4.21 32.09 -13.28
CA ALA A 40 5.08 31.03 -12.81
C ALA A 40 5.30 31.21 -11.29
N ALA A 41 5.55 32.42 -10.77
CA ALA A 41 5.81 32.65 -9.34
C ALA A 41 4.71 32.10 -8.39
N GLY A 42 3.45 32.03 -8.86
CA GLY A 42 2.33 31.50 -8.08
C GLY A 42 2.20 29.97 -8.07
N LEU A 43 3.00 29.25 -8.88
CA LEU A 43 2.98 27.79 -8.93
C LEU A 43 3.95 27.22 -7.89
N THR A 44 3.43 26.85 -6.72
CA THR A 44 4.17 26.14 -5.67
C THR A 44 3.89 24.63 -5.75
N GLY A 45 4.93 23.80 -5.57
CA GLY A 45 4.79 22.33 -5.48
C GLY A 45 4.92 21.54 -6.78
N ILE A 46 5.19 22.19 -7.92
CA ILE A 46 5.37 21.51 -9.21
C ILE A 46 6.84 21.60 -9.62
N THR A 47 7.44 20.44 -9.88
CA THR A 47 8.80 20.30 -10.41
C THR A 47 8.75 19.80 -11.86
N ALA A 48 9.89 19.84 -12.55
CA ALA A 48 10.01 19.33 -13.92
C ALA A 48 9.65 17.84 -14.05
N GLU A 49 9.88 17.05 -12.99
CA GLU A 49 9.54 15.62 -12.92
C GLU A 49 8.01 15.35 -12.94
N ALA A 50 7.21 16.39 -12.70
CA ALA A 50 5.76 16.31 -12.77
C ALA A 50 5.22 16.19 -14.20
N PHE A 51 6.06 16.45 -15.22
CA PHE A 51 5.65 16.36 -16.62
C PHE A 51 5.87 14.96 -17.19
N SER A 52 4.99 14.57 -18.12
CA SER A 52 5.00 13.27 -18.78
C SER A 52 6.09 13.12 -19.85
N THR A 53 6.59 14.24 -20.40
CA THR A 53 7.62 14.24 -21.45
C THR A 53 8.84 15.07 -21.05
N ALA A 54 10.02 14.63 -21.50
CA ALA A 54 11.27 15.36 -21.29
C ALA A 54 11.22 16.79 -21.87
N ALA A 55 10.56 16.95 -23.02
CA ALA A 55 10.36 18.25 -23.66
C ALA A 55 9.56 19.22 -22.79
N HIS A 56 8.45 18.75 -22.21
CA HIS A 56 7.64 19.57 -21.29
C HIS A 56 8.40 19.92 -20.00
N ALA A 57 9.13 18.94 -19.44
CA ALA A 57 9.98 19.12 -18.26
C ALA A 57 11.09 20.17 -18.51
N ALA A 58 11.77 20.10 -19.65
CA ALA A 58 12.81 21.03 -20.05
C ALA A 58 12.27 22.45 -20.24
N LEU A 59 11.12 22.59 -20.91
CA LEU A 59 10.45 23.88 -21.07
C LEU A 59 10.04 24.49 -19.74
N PHE A 60 9.43 23.71 -18.85
CA PHE A 60 9.07 24.19 -17.52
C PHE A 60 10.31 24.66 -16.75
N THR A 61 11.40 23.89 -16.81
CA THR A 61 12.67 24.24 -16.18
C THR A 61 13.24 25.55 -16.71
N ALA A 62 13.26 25.73 -18.04
CA ALA A 62 13.75 26.95 -18.69
C ALA A 62 12.89 28.17 -18.32
N ILE A 63 11.57 28.04 -18.31
CA ILE A 63 10.65 29.11 -17.89
C ILE A 63 10.89 29.48 -16.42
N ARG A 64 11.21 28.52 -15.57
CA ARG A 64 11.43 28.73 -14.14
C ARG A 64 12.79 29.35 -13.82
N SER A 65 13.81 29.07 -14.63
CA SER A 65 15.17 29.54 -14.40
C SER A 65 15.42 30.95 -14.93
N LEU A 66 14.72 31.36 -15.99
CA LEU A 66 14.86 32.68 -16.57
C LEU A 66 14.07 33.73 -15.76
N PRO A 67 14.60 34.97 -15.62
CA PRO A 67 13.83 36.06 -15.02
C PRO A 67 12.60 36.36 -15.88
N ALA A 68 11.45 36.56 -15.24
CA ALA A 68 10.22 36.91 -15.94
C ALA A 68 10.37 38.28 -16.61
N PRO A 69 10.08 38.41 -17.92
CA PRO A 69 10.14 39.68 -18.62
C PRO A 69 9.01 40.60 -18.17
N ASP A 70 9.19 41.91 -18.38
CA ASP A 70 8.10 42.86 -18.20
C ASP A 70 6.92 42.50 -19.13
N PRO A 71 5.66 42.45 -18.63
CA PRO A 71 4.52 42.04 -19.45
C PRO A 71 4.29 42.90 -20.70
N ALA A 72 4.57 44.20 -20.66
CA ALA A 72 4.36 45.09 -21.79
C ALA A 72 5.43 44.89 -22.88
N GLU A 73 6.66 44.57 -22.48
CA GLU A 73 7.75 44.22 -23.39
C GLU A 73 7.57 42.82 -23.99
N HIS A 74 7.13 41.85 -23.17
CA HIS A 74 6.86 40.48 -23.61
C HIS A 74 5.76 40.41 -24.69
N ALA A 75 4.78 41.31 -24.63
CA ALA A 75 3.74 41.41 -25.65
C ALA A 75 4.24 41.90 -27.01
N LYS A 76 5.40 42.58 -27.06
CA LYS A 76 5.93 43.22 -28.27
C LYS A 76 7.09 42.45 -28.91
N ASN A 77 7.80 41.63 -28.14
CA ASN A 77 9.04 40.99 -28.58
C ASN A 77 9.12 39.52 -28.15
N THR A 78 9.66 38.67 -29.02
CA THR A 78 9.89 37.24 -28.78
C THR A 78 11.28 36.93 -28.20
N THR A 79 12.06 37.93 -27.77
CA THR A 79 13.42 37.75 -27.22
C THR A 79 13.44 36.75 -26.07
N TRP A 80 12.52 36.87 -25.11
CA TRP A 80 12.44 35.95 -23.99
C TRP A 80 12.03 34.53 -24.44
N LEU A 81 11.11 34.40 -25.40
CA LEU A 81 10.73 33.09 -25.95
C LEU A 81 11.91 32.39 -26.63
N ASN A 82 12.77 33.14 -27.33
CA ASN A 82 13.99 32.61 -27.92
C ASN A 82 15.01 32.17 -26.85
N GLN A 83 15.12 32.91 -25.74
CA GLN A 83 15.95 32.51 -24.60
C GLN A 83 15.45 31.22 -23.95
N VAL A 84 14.13 31.09 -23.75
CA VAL A 84 13.49 29.84 -23.26
C VAL A 84 13.80 28.68 -24.20
N LEU A 85 13.67 28.88 -25.51
CA LEU A 85 13.95 27.84 -26.49
C LEU A 85 15.40 27.38 -26.45
N THR A 86 16.35 28.33 -26.39
CA THR A 86 17.78 28.02 -26.27
C THR A 86 18.06 27.23 -24.99
N ALA A 87 17.58 27.71 -23.84
CA ALA A 87 17.79 27.06 -22.55
C ALA A 87 17.15 25.66 -22.47
N ALA A 88 15.95 25.47 -23.01
CA ALA A 88 15.30 24.16 -23.06
C ALA A 88 15.96 23.22 -24.09
N GLY A 89 16.48 23.78 -25.19
CA GLY A 89 17.21 23.05 -26.23
C GLY A 89 18.51 22.42 -25.75
N GLU A 90 19.15 22.98 -24.71
CA GLU A 90 20.32 22.37 -24.05
C GLU A 90 19.96 21.04 -23.38
N GLN A 91 18.72 20.89 -22.91
CA GLN A 91 18.25 19.71 -22.18
C GLN A 91 17.55 18.68 -23.07
N THR A 92 16.94 19.10 -24.20
CA THR A 92 16.19 18.21 -25.08
C THR A 92 16.25 18.67 -26.54
N ARG A 93 16.47 17.73 -27.45
CA ARG A 93 16.47 17.98 -28.90
C ARG A 93 15.03 18.00 -29.45
N GLY A 94 14.81 18.78 -30.51
CA GLY A 94 13.52 18.79 -31.25
C GLY A 94 12.52 19.84 -30.81
N LEU A 95 12.87 20.70 -29.84
CA LEU A 95 12.10 21.90 -29.54
C LEU A 95 12.32 22.94 -30.65
N SER A 96 11.24 23.52 -31.16
CA SER A 96 11.26 24.55 -32.20
C SER A 96 10.37 25.72 -31.83
N VAL A 97 10.57 26.86 -32.51
CA VAL A 97 9.69 28.04 -32.36
C VAL A 97 8.24 27.68 -32.71
N ALA A 98 8.02 26.88 -33.74
CA ALA A 98 6.68 26.41 -34.12
C ALA A 98 6.03 25.57 -33.01
N TYR A 99 6.82 24.77 -32.28
CA TYR A 99 6.33 24.00 -31.15
C TYR A 99 5.90 24.88 -29.98
N LEU A 100 6.67 25.92 -29.64
CA LEU A 100 6.28 26.91 -28.62
C LEU A 100 4.99 27.64 -29.01
N HIS A 101 4.90 28.09 -30.26
CA HIS A 101 3.69 28.75 -30.77
C HIS A 101 2.46 27.84 -30.68
N ARG A 102 2.62 26.55 -30.98
CA ARG A 102 1.55 25.57 -30.81
C ARG A 102 1.11 25.45 -29.35
N MET A 103 2.03 25.40 -28.39
CA MET A 103 1.67 25.36 -26.96
C MET A 103 0.89 26.60 -26.53
N VAL A 104 1.32 27.78 -26.98
CA VAL A 104 0.62 29.05 -26.73
C VAL A 104 -0.82 28.98 -27.25
N GLN A 105 -1.04 28.45 -28.46
CA GLN A 105 -2.37 28.29 -29.04
C GLN A 105 -3.24 27.25 -28.32
N LEU A 106 -2.63 26.25 -27.67
CA LEU A 106 -3.33 25.20 -26.93
C LEU A 106 -3.75 25.65 -25.52
N CYS A 107 -3.31 26.82 -25.05
CA CYS A 107 -3.75 27.39 -23.78
C CYS A 107 -5.14 28.04 -23.93
N PRO A 108 -6.19 27.51 -23.27
CA PRO A 108 -7.52 28.11 -23.37
C PRO A 108 -7.62 29.42 -22.59
N GLN A 109 -7.09 29.42 -21.36
CA GLN A 109 -7.16 30.54 -20.42
C GLN A 109 -5.90 30.55 -19.54
N PRO A 110 -4.98 31.53 -19.72
CA PRO A 110 -3.75 31.60 -18.94
C PRO A 110 -3.98 31.79 -17.43
N GLN A 111 -5.09 32.42 -17.07
CA GLN A 111 -5.50 32.68 -15.69
C GLN A 111 -5.70 31.40 -14.88
N HIS A 112 -6.02 30.28 -15.55
CA HIS A 112 -6.21 28.97 -14.93
C HIS A 112 -4.91 28.18 -14.72
N ALA A 113 -3.73 28.78 -14.95
CA ALA A 113 -2.44 28.13 -14.71
C ALA A 113 -2.33 27.43 -13.33
N PRO A 114 -2.82 28.01 -12.20
CA PRO A 114 -2.81 27.30 -10.92
C PRO A 114 -3.64 26.01 -10.91
N ALA A 115 -4.80 26.00 -11.59
CA ALA A 115 -5.65 24.82 -11.68
C ALA A 115 -5.02 23.73 -12.56
N TYR A 116 -4.44 24.08 -13.71
CA TYR A 116 -3.68 23.14 -14.54
C TYR A 116 -2.52 22.54 -13.75
N GLY A 117 -1.80 23.38 -13.00
CA GLY A 117 -0.72 22.94 -12.14
C GLY A 117 -1.17 21.90 -11.11
N ARG A 118 -2.32 22.10 -10.46
CA ARG A 118 -2.88 21.13 -9.50
C ARG A 118 -3.24 19.79 -10.13
N ILE A 119 -3.74 19.78 -11.36
CA ILE A 119 -4.04 18.54 -12.08
C ILE A 119 -2.75 17.77 -12.40
N ILE A 120 -1.70 18.47 -12.85
CA ILE A 120 -0.40 17.87 -13.14
C ILE A 120 0.26 17.33 -11.87
N GLU A 121 0.19 18.09 -10.77
CA GLU A 121 0.69 17.65 -9.46
C GLU A 121 -0.04 16.38 -8.98
N ALA A 122 -1.36 16.32 -9.15
CA ALA A 122 -2.17 15.16 -8.78
C ALA A 122 -1.78 13.90 -9.59
N GLU A 123 -1.56 14.05 -10.89
CA GLU A 123 -1.13 12.94 -11.73
C GLU A 123 0.32 12.53 -11.45
N HIS A 124 1.22 13.47 -11.16
CA HIS A 124 2.57 13.15 -10.72
C HIS A 124 2.56 12.38 -9.39
N ALA A 125 1.75 12.79 -8.42
CA ALA A 125 1.55 12.06 -7.17
C ALA A 125 1.10 10.62 -7.41
N ARG A 126 0.16 10.39 -8.34
CA ARG A 126 -0.26 9.04 -8.76
C ARG A 126 0.92 8.23 -9.33
N ARG A 127 1.75 8.82 -10.19
CA ARG A 127 2.94 8.15 -10.74
C ARG A 127 3.97 7.79 -9.67
N LEU A 128 4.21 8.67 -8.69
CA LEU A 128 5.12 8.40 -7.56
C LEU A 128 4.63 7.21 -6.73
N VAL A 129 3.34 7.18 -6.39
CA VAL A 129 2.73 6.06 -5.64
C VAL A 129 2.81 4.77 -6.45
N ARG A 130 2.53 4.82 -7.75
CA ARG A 130 2.63 3.65 -8.64
C ARG A 130 4.05 3.10 -8.68
N ALA A 131 5.05 3.96 -8.88
CA ALA A 131 6.45 3.56 -8.90
C ALA A 131 6.89 2.94 -7.55
N ALA A 132 6.46 3.51 -6.42
CA ALA A 132 6.74 2.95 -5.11
C ALA A 132 6.03 1.60 -4.87
N ALA A 133 4.79 1.45 -5.32
CA ALA A 133 4.07 0.18 -5.26
C ALA A 133 4.73 -0.91 -6.15
N HIS A 134 5.23 -0.53 -7.33
CA HIS A 134 5.99 -1.45 -8.20
C HIS A 134 7.28 -1.94 -7.55
N ARG A 135 8.04 -1.08 -6.88
CA ARG A 135 9.23 -1.51 -6.12
C ARG A 135 8.87 -2.45 -4.98
N LEU A 136 7.78 -2.19 -4.27
CA LEU A 136 7.27 -3.09 -3.22
C LEU A 136 6.87 -4.46 -3.80
N ILE A 137 6.18 -4.50 -4.94
CA ILE A 137 5.81 -5.75 -5.62
C ILE A 137 7.05 -6.53 -6.05
N HIS A 138 8.02 -5.83 -6.65
CA HIS A 138 9.22 -6.45 -7.21
C HIS A 138 10.09 -7.06 -6.11
N THR A 139 10.41 -6.29 -5.06
CA THR A 139 11.13 -6.81 -3.87
C THR A 139 10.32 -7.90 -3.16
N ALA A 140 9.00 -7.69 -3.10
CA ALA A 140 7.93 -8.64 -2.88
C ALA A 140 8.21 -10.05 -3.38
N LEU A 141 8.51 -10.17 -4.68
CA LEU A 141 8.57 -11.43 -5.43
C LEU A 141 9.99 -11.94 -5.66
N ASP A 142 11.01 -11.08 -5.57
CA ASP A 142 12.38 -11.42 -5.92
C ASP A 142 13.02 -12.38 -4.89
N THR A 143 13.07 -13.67 -5.25
CA THR A 143 13.67 -14.74 -4.45
C THR A 143 15.20 -14.68 -4.42
N SER A 144 15.84 -13.90 -5.30
CA SER A 144 17.30 -13.76 -5.35
C SER A 144 17.85 -12.75 -4.34
N LEU A 145 17.00 -11.90 -3.76
CA LEU A 145 17.44 -10.85 -2.85
C LEU A 145 17.94 -11.40 -1.50
N PRO A 146 19.15 -11.02 -1.07
CA PRO A 146 19.58 -11.27 0.30
C PRO A 146 18.70 -10.45 1.25
N HIS A 147 18.26 -11.05 2.36
CA HIS A 147 17.40 -10.40 3.35
C HIS A 147 16.10 -9.80 2.76
N ARG A 148 15.45 -10.51 1.82
CA ARG A 148 14.20 -10.11 1.13
C ARG A 148 13.14 -9.47 2.04
N VAL A 149 12.95 -9.99 3.26
CA VAL A 149 11.99 -9.41 4.21
C VAL A 149 12.38 -7.99 4.63
N ALA A 150 13.65 -7.76 4.96
CA ALA A 150 14.13 -6.45 5.39
C ALA A 150 14.05 -5.40 4.26
N THR A 151 14.42 -5.78 3.02
CA THR A 151 14.31 -4.91 1.85
C THR A 151 12.85 -4.58 1.52
N THR A 152 11.96 -5.58 1.58
CA THR A 152 10.51 -5.38 1.39
C THR A 152 9.93 -4.42 2.43
N LEU A 153 10.31 -4.56 3.70
CA LEU A 153 9.86 -3.66 4.77
C LEU A 153 10.40 -2.23 4.59
N ALA A 154 11.61 -2.07 4.05
CA ALA A 154 12.18 -0.76 3.71
C ALA A 154 11.38 -0.09 2.58
N GLU A 155 11.03 -0.82 1.51
CA GLU A 155 10.18 -0.29 0.43
C GLU A 155 8.77 0.06 0.92
N ALA A 156 8.19 -0.73 1.84
CA ALA A 156 6.92 -0.39 2.47
C ALA A 156 7.00 0.91 3.29
N GLY A 157 8.13 1.14 3.98
CA GLY A 157 8.43 2.39 4.67
C GLY A 157 8.54 3.56 3.71
N ALA A 158 9.30 3.42 2.62
CA ALA A 158 9.45 4.44 1.59
C ALA A 158 8.10 4.81 0.93
N LEU A 159 7.26 3.81 0.63
CA LEU A 159 5.91 4.00 0.12
C LEU A 159 5.02 4.75 1.12
N THR A 160 5.14 4.47 2.41
CA THR A 160 4.41 5.19 3.47
C THR A 160 4.79 6.68 3.47
N THR A 161 6.10 6.99 3.41
CA THR A 161 6.59 8.38 3.33
C THR A 161 6.04 9.10 2.10
N VAL A 162 6.07 8.47 0.92
CA VAL A 162 5.51 9.06 -0.32
C VAL A 162 4.01 9.37 -0.16
N VAL A 163 3.24 8.45 0.42
CA VAL A 163 1.80 8.64 0.64
C VAL A 163 1.54 9.77 1.65
N ASP A 164 2.34 9.88 2.70
CA ASP A 164 2.22 10.94 3.70
C ASP A 164 2.60 12.32 3.14
N ASP A 165 3.65 12.41 2.31
CA ASP A 165 4.04 13.63 1.62
C ASP A 165 2.96 14.12 0.64
N ILE A 166 2.26 13.19 -0.03
CA ILE A 166 1.13 13.52 -0.89
C ILE A 166 -0.07 13.97 -0.05
N ALA A 167 -0.35 13.31 1.07
CA ALA A 167 -1.44 13.70 1.97
C ALA A 167 -1.28 15.13 2.50
N ASN A 168 -0.04 15.56 2.78
CA ASN A 168 0.26 16.92 3.22
C ASN A 168 0.01 17.98 2.12
N ARG A 169 0.22 17.61 0.85
CA ARG A 169 -0.01 18.51 -0.31
C ARG A 169 -1.47 18.55 -0.77
N PHE A 170 -2.20 17.45 -0.56
CA PHE A 170 -3.60 17.28 -0.96
C PHE A 170 -4.49 17.00 0.26
N PRO A 171 -4.94 18.04 0.99
CA PRO A 171 -5.77 17.87 2.16
C PRO A 171 -7.12 17.20 1.82
N PRO A 172 -7.79 16.57 2.80
CA PRO A 172 -9.07 15.91 2.60
C PRO A 172 -10.13 16.89 2.07
N HIS A 173 -10.83 16.48 1.02
CA HIS A 173 -11.99 17.19 0.50
C HIS A 173 -13.25 16.37 0.80
N PRO A 174 -14.32 16.98 1.35
CA PRO A 174 -15.58 16.29 1.57
C PRO A 174 -16.20 15.91 0.22
N GLY A 175 -16.62 14.65 0.03
CA GLY A 175 -17.49 14.29 -1.09
C GLY A 175 -17.29 12.93 -1.73
N SER A 176 -16.18 12.23 -1.47
CA SER A 176 -15.89 10.97 -2.17
C SER A 176 -15.59 9.83 -1.20
N PRO A 177 -16.49 8.82 -1.07
CA PRO A 177 -16.21 7.66 -0.23
C PRO A 177 -15.00 6.88 -0.79
N PRO A 178 -14.19 6.25 0.09
CA PRO A 178 -13.07 5.43 -0.36
C PRO A 178 -13.58 4.24 -1.18
N ARG A 179 -12.99 4.02 -2.35
CA ARG A 179 -13.26 2.81 -3.15
C ARG A 179 -12.40 1.67 -2.64
N THR A 180 -13.00 0.50 -2.52
CA THR A 180 -12.30 -0.74 -2.19
C THR A 180 -12.21 -1.58 -3.45
N PRO A 181 -11.03 -1.67 -4.08
CA PRO A 181 -10.77 -2.67 -5.12
C PRO A 181 -11.12 -4.08 -4.61
N ALA A 182 -11.59 -4.94 -5.52
CA ALA A 182 -11.79 -6.35 -5.21
C ALA A 182 -10.47 -7.01 -4.79
N THR A 183 -10.53 -7.88 -3.78
CA THR A 183 -9.37 -8.67 -3.34
C THR A 183 -9.10 -9.75 -4.39
N PRO A 184 -7.87 -9.88 -4.91
CA PRO A 184 -7.53 -10.97 -5.83
C PRO A 184 -7.56 -12.32 -5.11
N ASP A 185 -7.96 -13.37 -5.83
CA ASP A 185 -7.95 -14.74 -5.33
C ASP A 185 -6.52 -15.25 -5.10
N LEU A 186 -6.32 -16.01 -4.04
CA LEU A 186 -5.04 -16.65 -3.72
C LEU A 186 -4.88 -17.92 -4.55
N ALA A 187 -3.73 -18.06 -5.21
CA ALA A 187 -3.34 -19.32 -5.85
C ALA A 187 -2.92 -20.35 -4.78
N TYR A 188 -3.25 -21.62 -5.03
CA TYR A 188 -2.84 -22.74 -4.17
C TYR A 188 -1.33 -23.02 -4.31
N ASP A 189 -0.66 -23.21 -3.18
CA ASP A 189 0.78 -23.53 -3.10
C ASP A 189 0.97 -24.78 -2.22
N GLU A 190 1.42 -25.86 -2.84
CA GLU A 190 1.56 -27.19 -2.23
C GLU A 190 2.76 -27.28 -1.28
N GLU A 191 3.89 -26.64 -1.62
CA GLU A 191 5.07 -26.60 -0.76
C GLU A 191 4.73 -25.85 0.53
N ALA A 192 4.06 -24.71 0.37
CA ALA A 192 3.60 -23.89 1.47
C ALA A 192 2.59 -24.61 2.39
N ALA A 193 1.72 -25.45 1.82
CA ALA A 193 0.80 -26.30 2.58
C ALA A 193 1.57 -27.39 3.37
N GLY A 194 2.66 -27.93 2.83
CA GLY A 194 3.54 -28.86 3.54
C GLY A 194 4.20 -28.21 4.76
N GLU A 195 4.71 -26.97 4.64
CA GLU A 195 5.28 -26.24 5.79
C GLU A 195 4.27 -26.05 6.93
N GLU A 196 3.01 -25.76 6.58
CA GLU A 196 1.91 -25.61 7.54
C GLU A 196 1.59 -26.91 8.26
N GLN A 197 1.60 -28.04 7.54
CA GLN A 197 1.40 -29.36 8.15
C GLN A 197 2.50 -29.70 9.14
N VAL A 198 3.77 -29.41 8.80
CA VAL A 198 4.91 -29.65 9.70
C VAL A 198 4.79 -28.78 10.96
N LEU A 199 4.44 -27.49 10.82
CA LEU A 199 4.18 -26.63 11.99
C LEU A 199 3.10 -27.23 12.89
N LEU A 200 1.96 -27.61 12.31
CA LEU A 200 0.80 -28.11 13.06
C LEU A 200 1.11 -29.43 13.77
N ALA A 201 1.83 -30.34 13.13
CA ALA A 201 2.33 -31.57 13.77
C ALA A 201 3.30 -31.24 14.92
N SER A 202 4.30 -30.38 14.68
CA SER A 202 5.32 -30.05 15.69
C SER A 202 4.77 -29.28 16.89
N ALA A 203 3.76 -28.43 16.65
CA ALA A 203 3.04 -27.73 17.69
C ALA A 203 2.15 -28.67 18.53
N THR A 204 1.62 -29.73 17.92
CA THR A 204 0.84 -30.76 18.62
C THR A 204 1.76 -31.63 19.50
N ASP A 205 2.96 -31.96 19.02
CA ASP A 205 3.96 -32.70 19.81
C ASP A 205 4.54 -31.87 20.97
N ARG A 206 4.70 -30.55 20.77
CA ARG A 206 5.25 -29.62 21.75
C ARG A 206 4.32 -28.44 22.01
N PRO A 207 3.18 -28.66 22.69
CA PRO A 207 2.14 -27.63 22.86
C PRO A 207 2.60 -26.40 23.65
N ALA A 208 3.62 -26.53 24.51
CA ALA A 208 4.21 -25.39 25.22
C ALA A 208 4.81 -24.32 24.27
N SER A 209 5.17 -24.69 23.05
CA SER A 209 5.66 -23.74 22.03
C SER A 209 4.57 -22.81 21.50
N VAL A 210 3.29 -23.24 21.51
CA VAL A 210 2.15 -22.46 21.01
C VAL A 210 2.00 -21.15 21.78
N GLU A 211 2.30 -21.15 23.09
CA GLU A 211 2.24 -19.94 23.91
C GLU A 211 3.33 -18.91 23.58
N ARG A 212 4.47 -19.36 23.04
CA ARG A 212 5.59 -18.51 22.62
C ARG A 212 5.33 -17.88 21.24
N MET A 213 4.52 -18.53 20.41
CA MET A 213 4.16 -18.09 19.05
C MET A 213 2.87 -17.24 18.99
N ARG A 214 2.59 -16.42 20.01
CA ARG A 214 1.38 -15.54 20.03
C ARG A 214 1.36 -14.50 18.90
N TRP A 215 2.49 -14.30 18.23
CA TRP A 215 2.64 -13.46 17.05
C TRP A 215 2.10 -14.12 15.77
N LEU A 216 1.84 -15.43 15.74
CA LEU A 216 1.27 -16.12 14.57
C LEU A 216 -0.26 -16.19 14.68
N THR A 217 -0.94 -15.86 13.58
CA THR A 217 -2.41 -15.78 13.51
C THR A 217 -2.97 -16.73 12.46
N PRO A 218 -4.24 -17.14 12.55
CA PRO A 218 -4.87 -17.97 11.52
C PRO A 218 -4.80 -17.35 10.11
N GLY A 219 -4.77 -16.01 10.00
CA GLY A 219 -4.68 -15.32 8.71
C GLY A 219 -3.33 -15.42 8.00
N ASP A 220 -2.30 -16.01 8.63
CA ASP A 220 -1.00 -16.26 8.00
C ASP A 220 -0.96 -17.57 7.21
N PHE A 221 -1.94 -18.43 7.43
CA PHE A 221 -2.06 -19.72 6.75
C PHE A 221 -2.78 -19.53 5.43
N ILE A 222 -2.29 -20.21 4.39
CA ILE A 222 -2.88 -20.25 3.06
C ILE A 222 -4.08 -21.20 3.07
N HIS A 223 -3.94 -22.36 3.73
CA HIS A 223 -4.99 -23.36 3.75
C HIS A 223 -6.02 -23.07 4.86
N PRO A 224 -7.32 -22.88 4.55
CA PRO A 224 -8.34 -22.54 5.55
C PRO A 224 -8.46 -23.58 6.68
N LEU A 225 -8.35 -24.88 6.35
CA LEU A 225 -8.28 -25.94 7.35
C LEU A 225 -7.10 -25.76 8.32
N HIS A 226 -5.90 -25.48 7.83
CA HIS A 226 -4.71 -25.29 8.68
C HIS A 226 -4.84 -24.04 9.56
N ALA A 227 -5.41 -22.95 9.02
CA ALA A 227 -5.77 -21.76 9.79
C ALA A 227 -6.72 -22.12 10.96
N GLY A 228 -7.75 -22.91 10.67
CA GLY A 228 -8.70 -23.40 11.68
C GLY A 228 -8.06 -24.30 12.73
N LEU A 229 -7.16 -25.20 12.34
CA LEU A 229 -6.41 -26.06 13.27
C LEU A 229 -5.49 -25.24 14.18
N TRP A 230 -4.80 -24.23 13.63
CA TRP A 230 -4.01 -23.29 14.43
C TRP A 230 -4.87 -22.51 15.44
N GLN A 231 -6.07 -22.09 15.03
CA GLN A 231 -7.03 -21.47 15.92
C GLN A 231 -7.48 -22.41 17.06
N CYS A 232 -7.69 -23.70 16.76
CA CYS A 232 -8.01 -24.71 17.79
C CYS A 232 -6.83 -24.88 18.76
N LEU A 233 -5.61 -25.10 18.26
CA LEU A 233 -4.38 -25.24 19.06
C LEU A 233 -4.19 -24.06 20.01
N THR A 234 -4.25 -22.83 19.49
CA THR A 234 -4.07 -21.61 20.29
C THR A 234 -5.18 -21.41 21.32
N THR A 235 -6.41 -21.85 21.03
CA THR A 235 -7.53 -21.78 21.97
C THR A 235 -7.39 -22.81 23.09
N MET A 236 -7.04 -24.06 22.75
CA MET A 236 -6.79 -25.13 23.71
C MET A 236 -5.63 -24.79 24.64
N ALA A 237 -4.52 -24.27 24.10
CA ALA A 237 -3.36 -23.85 24.87
C ALA A 237 -3.74 -22.75 25.89
N ARG A 238 -4.49 -21.73 25.45
CA ARG A 238 -4.97 -20.66 26.34
C ARG A 238 -5.89 -21.16 27.46
N ARG A 239 -6.68 -22.21 27.20
CA ARG A 239 -7.57 -22.84 28.19
C ARG A 239 -6.85 -23.83 29.11
N GLY A 240 -5.60 -24.19 28.82
CA GLY A 240 -4.89 -25.26 29.51
C GLY A 240 -5.48 -26.65 29.25
N THR A 241 -6.18 -26.83 28.11
CA THR A 241 -6.70 -28.14 27.70
C THR A 241 -5.54 -29.02 27.22
N PRO A 242 -5.49 -30.32 27.55
CA PRO A 242 -4.51 -31.23 26.97
C PRO A 242 -4.55 -31.19 25.44
N ILE A 243 -3.38 -31.09 24.83
CA ILE A 243 -3.21 -31.06 23.37
C ILE A 243 -2.49 -32.33 22.95
N ASP A 244 -3.14 -33.09 22.10
CA ASP A 244 -2.65 -34.27 21.40
C ASP A 244 -3.46 -34.44 20.09
N PRO A 245 -3.06 -35.32 19.15
CA PRO A 245 -3.76 -35.46 17.88
C PRO A 245 -5.24 -35.84 18.00
N VAL A 246 -5.63 -36.57 19.04
CA VAL A 246 -7.03 -36.99 19.27
C VAL A 246 -7.84 -35.81 19.80
N THR A 247 -7.32 -35.09 20.80
CA THR A 247 -8.01 -33.92 21.37
C THR A 247 -8.09 -32.76 20.38
N LEU A 248 -7.06 -32.53 19.56
CA LEU A 248 -7.11 -31.52 18.50
C LEU A 248 -8.15 -31.87 17.43
N ARG A 249 -8.24 -33.15 17.02
CA ARG A 249 -9.25 -33.60 16.06
C ARG A 249 -10.68 -33.42 16.59
N TRP A 250 -10.89 -33.70 17.88
CA TRP A 250 -12.17 -33.46 18.56
C TRP A 250 -12.54 -31.97 18.53
N GLU A 251 -11.63 -31.08 18.91
CA GLU A 251 -11.86 -29.62 18.90
C GLU A 251 -12.14 -29.13 17.46
N ALA A 252 -11.38 -29.62 16.47
CA ALA A 252 -11.57 -29.28 15.06
C ALA A 252 -12.96 -29.71 14.53
N GLN A 253 -13.44 -30.89 14.91
CA GLN A 253 -14.80 -31.33 14.59
C GLN A 253 -15.85 -30.40 15.20
N HIS A 254 -15.69 -30.02 16.47
CA HIS A 254 -16.61 -29.10 17.13
C HIS A 254 -16.65 -27.71 16.52
N HIS A 255 -15.55 -27.26 15.92
CA HIS A 255 -15.49 -26.02 15.15
C HIS A 255 -15.95 -26.15 13.70
N GLY A 256 -16.46 -27.32 13.29
CA GLY A 256 -16.98 -27.55 11.93
C GLY A 256 -15.90 -27.62 10.85
N LEU A 257 -14.63 -27.83 11.24
CA LEU A 257 -13.51 -27.94 10.30
C LEU A 257 -13.47 -29.30 9.58
N LEU A 258 -14.12 -30.31 10.15
CA LEU A 258 -14.21 -31.67 9.61
C LEU A 258 -15.64 -31.93 9.13
N THR A 259 -15.91 -31.65 7.85
CA THR A 259 -17.18 -32.01 7.23
C THR A 259 -17.22 -33.51 6.88
N HIS A 260 -18.40 -34.13 6.96
CA HIS A 260 -18.61 -35.57 6.76
C HIS A 260 -18.21 -36.10 5.36
N GLU A 261 -17.92 -35.23 4.40
CA GLU A 261 -17.49 -35.59 3.04
C GLU A 261 -15.98 -35.88 2.93
N VAL A 262 -15.21 -35.65 3.99
CA VAL A 262 -13.77 -35.88 4.01
C VAL A 262 -13.45 -37.20 4.73
N GLN A 263 -12.77 -38.12 4.03
CA GLN A 263 -12.40 -39.45 4.54
C GLN A 263 -11.71 -39.40 5.92
N PRO A 264 -12.03 -40.33 6.85
CA PRO A 264 -11.59 -40.25 8.24
C PRO A 264 -10.08 -40.45 8.47
N ALA A 265 -9.32 -40.88 7.46
CA ALA A 265 -7.87 -41.11 7.52
C ALA A 265 -7.02 -40.13 6.68
N GLY A 266 -7.63 -39.29 5.85
CA GLY A 266 -6.92 -38.55 4.80
C GLY A 266 -6.32 -37.19 5.19
N PRO A 267 -7.07 -36.25 5.80
CA PRO A 267 -6.63 -34.84 5.87
C PRO A 267 -5.76 -34.51 7.09
N LEU A 268 -5.83 -35.30 8.16
CA LEU A 268 -5.10 -35.06 9.42
C LEU A 268 -4.08 -36.16 9.72
N GLY A 269 -3.75 -37.00 8.74
CA GLY A 269 -2.78 -38.09 8.91
C GLY A 269 -1.42 -37.59 9.39
N PHE A 270 -1.02 -36.41 8.92
CA PHE A 270 0.23 -35.74 9.29
C PHE A 270 0.36 -35.44 10.79
N LEU A 271 -0.75 -35.29 11.54
CA LEU A 271 -0.70 -35.04 12.98
C LEU A 271 -0.24 -36.27 13.79
N ARG A 272 -0.22 -37.47 13.19
CA ARG A 272 0.18 -38.71 13.87
C ARG A 272 1.67 -38.99 13.77
N GLU A 273 2.38 -38.28 12.90
CA GLU A 273 3.80 -38.44 12.67
C GLU A 273 4.56 -37.49 13.61
N PRO A 274 5.37 -38.02 14.55
CA PRO A 274 6.12 -37.17 15.45
C PRO A 274 7.13 -36.36 14.65
N SER A 275 7.08 -35.04 14.81
CA SER A 275 7.94 -34.11 14.11
C SER A 275 9.00 -33.58 15.06
N GLY A 276 10.24 -34.04 14.85
CA GLY A 276 11.43 -33.58 15.60
C GLY A 276 11.83 -32.12 15.31
N CYS A 277 11.03 -31.39 14.53
CA CYS A 277 11.35 -30.07 14.00
C CYS A 277 10.83 -28.94 14.90
N ASP A 278 11.61 -27.90 15.16
CA ASP A 278 11.18 -26.80 16.02
C ASP A 278 9.98 -26.02 15.42
N PRO A 279 8.81 -25.94 16.10
CA PRO A 279 7.64 -25.24 15.57
C PRO A 279 7.86 -23.73 15.51
N GLU A 280 8.74 -23.14 16.33
CA GLU A 280 9.05 -21.70 16.23
C GLU A 280 9.68 -21.36 14.88
N TYR A 281 10.66 -22.18 14.44
CA TYR A 281 11.27 -22.04 13.11
C TYR A 281 10.25 -22.11 11.98
N TRP A 282 9.32 -23.06 12.01
CA TRP A 282 8.27 -23.18 10.99
C TRP A 282 7.24 -22.06 11.07
N GLY A 283 6.91 -21.61 12.29
CA GLY A 283 6.07 -20.44 12.51
C GLY A 283 6.70 -19.18 11.90
N GLU A 284 8.01 -18.99 12.06
CA GLU A 284 8.74 -17.86 11.49
C GLU A 284 8.73 -17.92 9.96
N ARG A 285 8.92 -19.11 9.36
CA ARG A 285 8.80 -19.30 7.90
C ARG A 285 7.41 -18.93 7.38
N ILE A 286 6.35 -19.40 8.03
CA ILE A 286 4.97 -19.10 7.65
C ILE A 286 4.68 -17.60 7.80
N LEU A 287 5.15 -16.97 8.88
CA LEU A 287 5.00 -15.52 9.07
C LEU A 287 5.79 -14.73 8.02
N GLN A 288 7.00 -15.15 7.67
CA GLN A 288 7.80 -14.56 6.60
C GLN A 288 7.06 -14.62 5.27
N ARG A 289 6.50 -15.78 4.92
CA ARG A 289 5.70 -15.96 3.70
C ARG A 289 4.46 -15.07 3.72
N SER A 290 3.70 -15.08 4.81
CA SER A 290 2.54 -14.20 5.02
C SER A 290 2.90 -12.72 4.83
N LEU A 291 4.05 -12.27 5.35
CA LEU A 291 4.54 -10.90 5.19
C LEU A 291 4.80 -10.56 3.73
N LEU A 292 5.53 -11.41 3.00
CA LEU A 292 5.86 -11.19 1.59
C LEU A 292 4.60 -11.23 0.71
N THR A 293 3.69 -12.17 0.96
CA THR A 293 2.39 -12.26 0.28
C THR A 293 1.53 -11.02 0.57
N THR A 294 1.46 -10.58 1.83
CA THR A 294 0.73 -9.36 2.22
C THR A 294 1.34 -8.12 1.56
N ALA A 295 2.67 -8.02 1.48
CA ALA A 295 3.34 -6.92 0.79
C ALA A 295 3.03 -6.91 -0.71
N HIS A 296 3.07 -8.08 -1.35
CA HIS A 296 2.69 -8.23 -2.75
C HIS A 296 1.23 -7.77 -2.99
N HIS A 297 0.27 -8.29 -2.21
CA HIS A 297 -1.13 -7.91 -2.33
C HIS A 297 -1.36 -6.42 -2.05
N THR A 298 -0.67 -5.86 -1.05
CA THR A 298 -0.73 -4.42 -0.73
C THR A 298 -0.26 -3.59 -1.92
N GLY A 299 0.88 -3.96 -2.52
CA GLY A 299 1.40 -3.29 -3.71
C GLY A 299 0.45 -3.39 -4.90
N ARG A 300 -0.11 -4.59 -5.17
CA ARG A 300 -1.11 -4.79 -6.24
C ARG A 300 -2.38 -3.98 -6.02
N HIS A 301 -2.89 -3.93 -4.80
CA HIS A 301 -4.06 -3.14 -4.45
C HIS A 301 -3.84 -1.65 -4.72
N ILE A 302 -2.69 -1.12 -4.31
CA ILE A 302 -2.30 0.28 -4.56
C ILE A 302 -2.09 0.50 -6.06
N GLU A 303 -1.47 -0.43 -6.77
CA GLU A 303 -1.34 -0.40 -8.22
C GLU A 303 -2.71 -0.26 -8.90
N THR A 304 -3.71 -1.07 -8.52
CA THR A 304 -5.09 -0.97 -9.04
C THR A 304 -5.71 0.40 -8.78
N LEU A 305 -5.56 0.94 -7.56
CA LEU A 305 -6.03 2.30 -7.22
C LEU A 305 -5.38 3.37 -8.11
N THR A 306 -4.09 3.21 -8.44
CA THR A 306 -3.40 4.16 -9.33
C THR A 306 -3.82 4.01 -10.79
N HIS A 307 -4.27 2.84 -11.24
CA HIS A 307 -4.72 2.64 -12.62
C HIS A 307 -6.15 3.12 -12.87
N ASP A 308 -7.01 3.17 -11.84
CA ASP A 308 -8.36 3.72 -11.96
C ASP A 308 -8.30 5.25 -12.16
N PRO A 309 -8.68 5.77 -13.36
CA PRO A 309 -8.65 7.20 -13.64
C PRO A 309 -9.70 7.99 -12.84
N VAL A 310 -10.73 7.32 -12.31
CA VAL A 310 -11.82 7.96 -11.56
C VAL A 310 -11.48 8.07 -10.07
N THR A 311 -10.46 7.36 -9.59
CA THR A 311 -9.97 7.48 -8.21
C THR A 311 -9.31 8.85 -8.01
N THR A 312 -9.86 9.70 -7.16
CA THR A 312 -9.25 11.00 -6.81
C THR A 312 -7.96 10.83 -6.02
N THR A 313 -7.08 11.85 -6.00
CA THR A 313 -5.83 11.81 -5.20
C THR A 313 -6.10 11.57 -3.71
N TYR A 314 -7.19 12.13 -3.18
CA TYR A 314 -7.60 11.88 -1.81
C TYR A 314 -7.99 10.41 -1.57
N GLN A 315 -8.82 9.82 -2.45
CA GLN A 315 -9.18 8.41 -2.37
C GLN A 315 -7.96 7.50 -2.51
N LEU A 316 -7.00 7.86 -3.37
CA LEU A 316 -5.73 7.13 -3.52
C LEU A 316 -4.95 7.11 -2.20
N VAL A 317 -4.78 8.26 -1.54
CA VAL A 317 -4.09 8.36 -0.24
C VAL A 317 -4.80 7.52 0.83
N VAL A 318 -6.12 7.66 0.96
CA VAL A 318 -6.89 6.91 1.97
C VAL A 318 -6.84 5.41 1.71
N GLY A 319 -7.01 4.98 0.46
CA GLY A 319 -6.92 3.58 0.05
C GLY A 319 -5.53 3.00 0.30
N ALA A 320 -4.47 3.73 -0.07
CA ALA A 320 -3.09 3.30 0.16
C ALA A 320 -2.76 3.17 1.66
N ARG A 321 -3.15 4.14 2.49
CA ARG A 321 -2.96 4.06 3.95
C ARG A 321 -3.69 2.87 4.56
N ARG A 322 -4.92 2.59 4.11
CA ARG A 322 -5.68 1.41 4.57
C ARG A 322 -4.98 0.11 4.18
N ALA A 323 -4.49 0.00 2.95
CA ALA A 323 -3.77 -1.19 2.49
C ALA A 323 -2.45 -1.39 3.28
N LEU A 324 -1.69 -0.30 3.50
CA LEU A 324 -0.46 -0.31 4.29
C LEU A 324 -0.70 -0.66 5.77
N ALA A 325 -1.88 -0.38 6.33
CA ALA A 325 -2.20 -0.75 7.71
C ALA A 325 -2.17 -2.27 7.92
N SER A 326 -2.68 -3.05 6.96
CA SER A 326 -2.63 -4.51 7.01
C SER A 326 -1.19 -5.03 6.99
N LEU A 327 -0.34 -4.49 6.11
CA LEU A 327 1.08 -4.84 6.07
C LEU A 327 1.81 -4.44 7.36
N ASN A 328 1.49 -3.27 7.93
CA ASN A 328 2.04 -2.82 9.20
C ASN A 328 1.68 -3.75 10.37
N ALA A 329 0.47 -4.31 10.39
CA ALA A 329 0.08 -5.29 11.39
C ALA A 329 0.96 -6.56 11.33
N VAL A 330 1.26 -7.06 10.13
CA VAL A 330 2.17 -8.21 9.94
C VAL A 330 3.61 -7.84 10.30
N ARG A 331 4.09 -6.66 9.89
CA ARG A 331 5.42 -6.13 10.26
C ARG A 331 5.65 -6.10 11.77
N THR A 332 4.67 -5.61 12.53
CA THR A 332 4.75 -5.59 14.00
C THR A 332 4.92 -6.99 14.57
N ARG A 333 4.15 -7.97 14.07
CA ARG A 333 4.25 -9.38 14.49
C ARG A 333 5.60 -9.99 14.10
N TRP A 334 6.11 -9.69 12.91
CA TRP A 334 7.43 -10.12 12.46
C TRP A 334 8.55 -9.62 13.38
N HIS A 335 8.50 -8.36 13.80
CA HIS A 335 9.46 -7.84 14.77
C HIS A 335 9.35 -8.55 16.11
N TYR A 336 8.14 -8.87 16.59
CA TYR A 336 7.99 -9.64 17.84
C TYR A 336 8.54 -11.07 17.74
N ALA A 337 8.42 -11.72 16.58
CA ALA A 337 8.96 -13.06 16.36
C ALA A 337 10.49 -13.06 16.31
N THR A 338 11.08 -12.11 15.58
CA THR A 338 12.52 -12.09 15.26
C THR A 338 13.39 -11.27 16.21
N THR A 339 12.78 -10.44 17.07
CA THR A 339 13.56 -9.73 18.10
C THR A 339 13.96 -10.75 19.17
N PRO A 340 15.27 -10.99 19.40
CA PRO A 340 15.69 -11.88 20.46
C PRO A 340 15.11 -11.37 21.77
N THR A 341 14.44 -12.26 22.51
CA THR A 341 13.95 -11.95 23.86
C THR A 341 15.16 -11.51 24.66
N SER A 342 15.32 -10.20 24.86
CA SER A 342 16.39 -9.67 25.69
C SER A 342 16.28 -10.35 27.04
N ALA A 343 17.28 -11.17 27.38
CA ALA A 343 17.47 -11.81 28.67
C ALA A 343 17.75 -10.79 29.80
N ASN A 344 17.36 -9.53 29.62
CA ASN A 344 17.56 -8.47 30.58
C ASN A 344 16.39 -7.47 30.56
N ARG A 345 15.16 -7.98 30.67
CA ARG A 345 14.14 -7.21 31.37
C ARG A 345 14.42 -7.41 32.86
N PRO A 346 14.91 -6.40 33.61
CA PRO A 346 14.98 -6.55 35.05
C PRO A 346 13.58 -6.94 35.50
N ALA A 347 13.48 -8.03 36.26
CA ALA A 347 12.26 -8.38 36.94
C ALA A 347 11.73 -7.08 37.52
N ARG A 348 10.56 -6.61 37.07
CA ARG A 348 9.82 -5.62 37.84
C ARG A 348 9.57 -6.36 39.13
N THR A 349 10.43 -6.11 40.11
CA THR A 349 10.19 -6.40 41.51
C THR A 349 8.76 -5.96 41.70
N ARG A 350 7.93 -6.95 41.99
CA ARG A 350 6.59 -6.77 42.51
C ARG A 350 6.81 -6.08 43.85
N ALA A 351 7.08 -4.77 43.80
CA ALA A 351 6.97 -3.89 44.92
C ALA A 351 5.56 -4.13 45.43
N GLU A 352 5.52 -4.61 46.67
CA GLU A 352 4.34 -4.95 47.41
C GLU A 352 3.25 -3.91 47.11
N ARG A 353 2.10 -4.39 46.64
CA ARG A 353 0.88 -3.59 46.67
C ARG A 353 0.67 -3.21 48.13
N ALA A 354 1.07 -1.99 48.50
CA ALA A 354 0.47 -1.31 49.62
C ALA A 354 -1.06 -1.36 49.42
N PRO A 355 -1.86 -1.68 50.45
CA PRO A 355 -3.30 -1.70 50.32
C PRO A 355 -3.77 -0.30 49.91
N ALA A 356 -4.51 -0.23 48.80
CA ALA A 356 -5.12 1.00 48.35
C ALA A 356 -6.08 1.51 49.43
N VAL A 357 -5.83 2.72 49.91
CA VAL A 357 -6.77 3.47 50.74
C VAL A 357 -8.08 3.61 49.94
N PRO A 358 -9.25 3.26 50.50
CA PRO A 358 -10.50 3.36 49.78
C PRO A 358 -10.78 4.83 49.44
N ARG A 359 -10.86 5.12 48.14
CA ARG A 359 -11.31 6.41 47.62
C ARG A 359 -12.73 6.65 48.13
N ALA A 360 -12.91 7.74 48.87
CA ALA A 360 -14.20 8.26 49.27
C ALA A 360 -15.08 8.43 48.01
N GLY A 361 -16.26 7.79 48.02
CA GLY A 361 -17.27 7.98 46.99
C GLY A 361 -17.85 9.39 47.02
N PRO A 362 -18.51 9.83 45.93
CA PRO A 362 -19.19 11.12 45.90
C PRO A 362 -20.37 11.12 46.90
N PRO A 363 -20.72 12.27 47.49
CA PRO A 363 -21.79 12.34 48.48
C PRO A 363 -23.15 11.98 47.85
N PRO A 364 -24.07 11.38 48.62
CA PRO A 364 -25.40 11.06 48.11
C PRO A 364 -26.19 12.34 47.82
N THR A 365 -26.68 12.44 46.58
CA THR A 365 -27.65 13.45 46.16
C THR A 365 -28.92 13.30 46.99
N THR A 366 -29.22 14.32 47.79
CA THR A 366 -30.45 14.44 48.56
C THR A 366 -31.61 14.65 47.57
N ALA A 367 -32.61 13.76 47.60
CA ALA A 367 -33.83 13.94 46.82
C ALA A 367 -34.66 15.11 47.39
N PRO A 368 -35.30 15.94 46.55
CA PRO A 368 -36.18 17.01 47.03
C PRO A 368 -37.50 16.45 47.60
N PRO A 369 -38.15 17.15 48.54
CA PRO A 369 -39.36 16.66 49.20
C PRO A 369 -40.56 16.70 48.25
N ALA A 370 -41.43 15.71 48.37
CA ALA A 370 -42.70 15.65 47.68
C ALA A 370 -43.61 16.81 48.14
N VAL A 371 -44.06 17.62 47.19
CA VAL A 371 -45.11 18.61 47.38
C VAL A 371 -46.42 17.85 47.66
N ARG A 372 -46.91 17.94 48.90
CA ARG A 372 -48.30 17.60 49.24
C ARG A 372 -49.21 18.74 48.80
N THR A 373 -50.09 18.48 47.86
CA THR A 373 -51.25 19.32 47.55
C THR A 373 -52.28 19.22 48.68
N PRO A 374 -52.82 20.34 49.18
CA PRO A 374 -53.89 20.32 50.17
C PRO A 374 -55.26 20.11 49.50
N ARG A 375 -56.14 19.42 50.21
CA ARG A 375 -57.60 19.52 50.06
C ARG A 375 -58.15 20.10 51.34
#